data_AF-A0A9W7DYX7-F1
#
_entry.id   AF-A0A9W7DYX7-F1
#
_cell.length_a   1.000
_cell.length_b   1.000
_cell.length_c   1.000
_cell.angle_alpha   90.00
_cell.angle_beta   90.00
_cell.angle_gamma   90.00
#
_symmetry.space_group_name_H-M   'P 1'
#
loop_
_entity.id
_entity.type
_entity.pdbx_description
1 polymer ?
#
loop_
_entity_poly.entity_id
_entity_poly.type
_entity_poly.pdbx_seq_one_letter_code
_entity_poly.pdbx_strand_id
1 'polypeptide(L)'
;MSPVVHSQCGDHQVYEDDLSLLNLGEWLNDNLVAFFIEAVSLNSPNTYILSPSVSSFLVHQLDPDDEDYAEECAKFIRGAIPPLLEEKKMDKSVEVDLVIPINSSFSDPHAAFMQLGQGTHWSLLHLRICRSKEHNTFDLHHVHYDSSPRNSNLPTATSFLETFNQSIVAAYGHTSVNSSTEMSMSPLPTFTSSESIKQSDGWSCGWYTLFFARTVILNVSQPSFDLNKLQNEFLSYLLKYKV
;
A
#
# COMPACT_ATOMS: atom_id res chain seq x y z
N MET A 1 -4.60 28.62 12.92
CA MET A 1 -5.89 27.95 13.20
C MET A 1 -5.61 26.46 13.14
N SER A 2 -6.18 25.65 14.03
CA SER A 2 -6.03 24.19 13.94
C SER A 2 -6.82 23.66 12.75
N PRO A 3 -6.29 22.70 11.99
CA PRO A 3 -7.04 22.10 10.88
C PRO A 3 -8.30 21.41 11.41
N VAL A 4 -9.41 21.58 10.69
CA VAL A 4 -10.72 21.01 11.06
C VAL A 4 -10.84 19.65 10.40
N VAL A 5 -11.02 18.59 11.21
CA VAL A 5 -11.27 17.24 10.73
C VAL A 5 -12.70 17.16 10.19
N HIS A 6 -12.86 16.75 8.94
CA HIS A 6 -14.15 16.50 8.30
C HIS A 6 -14.61 15.05 8.53
N SER A 7 -13.72 14.07 8.32
CA SER A 7 -14.02 12.64 8.45
C SER A 7 -12.87 11.87 9.10
N GLN A 8 -13.17 10.76 9.78
CA GLN A 8 -12.17 9.88 10.38
C GLN A 8 -12.54 8.40 10.25
N CYS A 9 -11.61 7.61 9.72
CA CYS A 9 -11.72 6.16 9.61
C CYS A 9 -10.45 5.50 10.16
N GLY A 10 -10.58 4.75 11.26
CA GLY A 10 -9.42 4.24 12.00
C GLY A 10 -8.52 5.38 12.47
N ASP A 11 -7.22 5.26 12.17
CA ASP A 11 -6.19 6.25 12.48
C ASP A 11 -6.05 7.35 11.40
N HIS A 12 -6.83 7.27 10.31
CA HIS A 12 -6.73 8.19 9.18
C HIS A 12 -7.82 9.26 9.22
N GLN A 13 -7.40 10.51 9.09
CA GLN A 13 -8.26 11.69 9.13
C GLN A 13 -8.23 12.43 7.80
N VAL A 14 -9.39 12.94 7.39
CA VAL A 14 -9.54 13.85 6.25
C VAL A 14 -9.94 15.20 6.80
N TYR A 15 -9.20 16.24 6.44
CA TYR A 15 -9.46 17.62 6.85
C TYR A 15 -10.34 18.34 5.83
N GLU A 16 -11.02 19.41 6.25
CA GLU A 16 -11.84 20.24 5.34
C GLU A 16 -11.03 20.75 4.13
N ASP A 17 -9.76 21.13 4.35
CA ASP A 17 -8.87 21.60 3.29
C ASP A 17 -8.50 20.49 2.27
N ASP A 18 -8.58 19.21 2.65
CA ASP A 18 -8.32 18.09 1.74
C ASP A 18 -9.44 17.93 0.70
N LEU A 19 -10.66 18.35 1.03
CA LEU A 19 -11.83 18.09 0.19
C LEU A 19 -11.74 18.75 -1.19
N SER A 20 -11.02 19.87 -1.31
CA SER A 20 -10.81 20.50 -2.62
C SER A 20 -10.00 19.63 -3.59
N LEU A 21 -9.19 18.69 -3.07
CA LEU A 21 -8.37 17.78 -3.88
C LEU A 21 -9.20 16.65 -4.52
N LEU A 22 -10.49 16.52 -4.16
CA LEU A 22 -11.39 15.57 -4.79
C LEU A 22 -11.92 16.05 -6.15
N ASN A 23 -11.66 17.31 -6.52
CA ASN A 23 -12.07 17.87 -7.80
C ASN A 23 -11.26 17.30 -8.98
N LEU A 24 -11.82 17.38 -10.18
CA LEU A 24 -11.11 16.97 -11.40
C LEU A 24 -9.89 17.86 -11.64
N GLY A 25 -8.77 17.26 -12.03
CA GLY A 25 -7.51 17.96 -12.27
C GLY A 25 -6.61 18.06 -11.03
N GLU A 26 -7.16 17.78 -9.85
CA GLU A 26 -6.42 17.86 -8.58
C GLU A 26 -5.78 16.52 -8.22
N TRP A 27 -4.71 16.62 -7.45
CA TRP A 27 -3.92 15.48 -7.01
C TRP A 27 -4.34 15.07 -5.60
N LEU A 28 -4.64 13.80 -5.42
CA LEU A 28 -4.92 13.26 -4.09
C LEU A 28 -3.65 13.32 -3.22
N ASN A 29 -3.82 13.68 -1.95
CA ASN A 29 -2.77 13.63 -0.95
C ASN A 29 -2.82 12.32 -0.14
N ASP A 30 -1.83 12.16 0.74
CA ASP A 30 -1.66 10.97 1.58
C ASP A 30 -2.89 10.68 2.45
N ASN A 31 -3.50 11.72 3.04
CA ASN A 31 -4.67 11.60 3.90
C ASN A 31 -5.85 10.98 3.15
N LEU A 32 -6.16 11.50 1.96
CA LEU A 32 -7.27 10.99 1.14
C LEU A 32 -7.01 9.56 0.67
N VAL A 33 -5.77 9.27 0.26
CA VAL A 33 -5.39 7.92 -0.18
C VAL A 33 -5.54 6.93 0.97
N ALA A 34 -4.93 7.22 2.12
CA ALA A 34 -4.95 6.30 3.26
C ALA A 34 -6.36 6.12 3.84
N PHE A 35 -7.13 7.21 3.98
CA PHE A 35 -8.51 7.14 4.45
C PHE A 35 -9.40 6.26 3.57
N PHE A 36 -9.32 6.41 2.25
CA PHE A 36 -10.16 5.61 1.35
C PHE A 36 -9.82 4.13 1.44
N ILE A 37 -8.52 3.80 1.40
CA ILE A 37 -8.08 2.40 1.46
C ILE A 37 -8.52 1.78 2.79
N GLU A 38 -8.39 2.50 3.91
CA GLU A 38 -8.86 2.08 5.24
C GLU A 38 -10.37 1.85 5.26
N ALA A 39 -11.15 2.79 4.72
CA ALA A 39 -12.60 2.67 4.65
C ALA A 39 -13.06 1.42 3.90
N VAL A 40 -12.32 1.02 2.85
CA VAL A 40 -12.59 -0.20 2.06
C VAL A 40 -12.11 -1.47 2.78
N SER A 41 -11.00 -1.42 3.52
CA SER A 41 -10.41 -2.59 4.19
C SER A 41 -11.12 -3.03 5.47
N LEU A 42 -11.97 -2.19 6.08
CA LEU A 42 -12.63 -2.48 7.36
C LEU A 42 -13.39 -3.82 7.43
N ASN A 43 -13.79 -4.39 6.29
CA ASN A 43 -14.47 -5.69 6.23
C ASN A 43 -13.59 -6.83 5.68
N SER A 44 -12.29 -6.60 5.53
CA SER A 44 -11.31 -7.55 5.00
C SER A 44 -10.33 -7.95 6.12
N PRO A 45 -10.65 -8.99 6.92
CA PRO A 45 -9.99 -9.26 8.21
C PRO A 45 -8.51 -9.67 8.12
N ASN A 46 -8.01 -9.99 6.93
CA ASN A 46 -6.61 -10.34 6.68
C ASN A 46 -5.91 -9.31 5.78
N THR A 47 -6.51 -8.14 5.58
CA THR A 47 -5.94 -7.08 4.75
C THR A 47 -5.47 -5.93 5.63
N TYR A 48 -4.18 -5.60 5.52
CA TYR A 48 -3.56 -4.49 6.23
C TYR A 48 -3.11 -3.43 5.24
N ILE A 49 -3.07 -2.20 5.72
CA ILE A 49 -2.66 -1.06 4.93
C ILE A 49 -1.39 -0.52 5.56
N LEU A 50 -0.38 -0.35 4.73
CA LEU A 50 0.80 0.39 5.11
C LEU A 50 0.63 1.81 4.61
N SER A 51 0.57 2.77 5.54
CA SER A 51 0.41 4.17 5.15
C SER A 51 1.58 4.63 4.27
N PRO A 52 1.37 5.62 3.38
CA PRO A 52 2.44 6.16 2.54
C PRO A 52 3.68 6.62 3.33
N SER A 53 3.49 7.10 4.56
CA SER A 53 4.59 7.53 5.43
C SER A 53 5.45 6.35 5.91
N VAL A 54 4.83 5.19 6.16
CA VAL A 54 5.55 3.98 6.57
C VAL A 54 6.32 3.38 5.41
N SER A 55 5.74 3.36 4.20
CA SER A 55 6.47 2.90 3.01
C SER A 55 7.64 3.82 2.67
N SER A 56 7.48 5.14 2.85
CA SER A 56 8.58 6.12 2.72
C SER A 56 9.71 5.87 3.74
N PHE A 57 9.38 5.65 5.01
CA PHE A 57 10.36 5.34 6.06
C PHE A 57 11.23 4.13 5.68
N LEU A 58 10.61 3.04 5.25
CA LEU A 58 11.32 1.81 4.89
C LEU A 58 12.29 1.98 3.70
N VAL A 59 11.94 2.83 2.73
CA VAL A 59 12.74 2.97 1.52
C VAL A 59 13.88 3.98 1.70
N HIS A 60 13.70 5.00 2.54
CA HIS A 60 14.60 6.16 2.55
C HIS A 60 15.30 6.43 3.87
N GLN A 61 14.77 5.91 4.98
CA GLN A 61 15.30 6.20 6.32
C GLN A 61 15.99 5.00 6.96
N LEU A 62 15.74 3.78 6.46
CA LEU A 62 16.49 2.60 6.86
C LEU A 62 17.76 2.46 6.04
N ASP A 63 18.91 2.71 6.66
CA ASP A 63 20.24 2.53 6.05
C ASP A 63 20.81 1.14 6.39
N PRO A 64 21.10 0.28 5.40
CA PRO A 64 21.72 -1.03 5.64
C PRO A 64 23.09 -0.97 6.33
N ASP A 65 23.78 0.18 6.28
CA ASP A 65 25.06 0.40 6.95
C ASP A 65 24.92 0.82 8.42
N ASP A 66 23.69 1.04 8.92
CA ASP A 66 23.44 1.38 10.33
C ASP A 66 23.58 0.15 11.26
N GLU A 67 24.10 0.37 12.47
CA GLU A 67 24.33 -0.67 13.46
C GLU A 67 23.02 -1.32 13.97
N ASP A 68 21.91 -0.57 13.93
CA ASP A 68 20.60 -1.00 14.37
C ASP A 68 19.65 -1.39 13.22
N TYR A 69 20.10 -1.36 11.96
CA TYR A 69 19.30 -1.68 10.77
C TYR A 69 18.48 -2.97 10.92
N ALA A 70 19.13 -4.05 11.35
CA ALA A 70 18.46 -5.35 11.53
C ALA A 70 17.41 -5.31 12.65
N GLU A 71 17.63 -4.55 13.71
CA GLU A 71 16.68 -4.40 14.81
C GLU A 71 15.47 -3.56 14.37
N GLU A 72 15.69 -2.45 13.64
CA GLU A 72 14.62 -1.60 13.10
C GLU A 72 13.76 -2.35 12.08
N CYS A 73 14.40 -3.09 11.18
CA CYS A 73 13.76 -4.01 10.25
C CYS A 73 12.87 -5.04 10.97
N ALA A 74 13.39 -5.66 12.03
CA ALA A 74 12.62 -6.62 12.82
C ALA A 74 11.45 -5.96 13.58
N LYS A 75 11.65 -4.76 14.14
CA LYS A 75 10.59 -3.97 14.80
C LYS A 75 9.47 -3.61 13.83
N PHE A 76 9.81 -3.22 12.60
CA PHE A 76 8.85 -2.90 11.56
C PHE A 76 7.91 -4.09 11.32
N ILE A 77 8.43 -5.28 10.99
CA ILE A 77 7.57 -6.47 10.73
C ILE A 77 6.72 -6.81 11.95
N ARG A 78 7.30 -6.66 13.15
CA ARG A 78 6.59 -6.95 14.40
C ARG A 78 5.43 -5.97 14.69
N GLY A 79 5.57 -4.72 14.28
CA GLY A 79 4.52 -3.70 14.44
C GLY A 79 3.49 -3.70 13.32
N ALA A 80 3.95 -3.89 12.08
CA ALA A 80 3.15 -3.70 10.89
C ALA A 80 2.18 -4.85 10.58
N ILE A 81 2.51 -6.08 11.00
CA ILE A 81 1.75 -7.27 10.58
C ILE A 81 1.48 -8.21 11.77
N PRO A 82 0.57 -7.83 12.68
CA PRO A 82 0.31 -8.56 13.92
C PRO A 82 0.03 -10.07 13.76
N PRO A 83 -0.76 -10.54 12.76
CA PRO A 83 -1.05 -11.97 12.62
C PRO A 83 0.17 -12.83 12.33
N LEU A 84 1.20 -12.29 11.66
CA LEU A 84 2.41 -13.08 11.37
C LEU A 84 3.14 -13.49 12.66
N LEU A 85 2.83 -12.89 13.81
CA LEU A 85 3.52 -13.07 15.08
C LEU A 85 2.75 -13.92 16.09
N GLU A 86 1.45 -14.18 15.88
CA GLU A 86 0.64 -14.95 16.84
C GLU A 86 0.90 -16.47 16.75
N GLU A 87 2.12 -16.89 17.11
CA GLU A 87 2.58 -18.29 17.09
C GLU A 87 1.66 -19.26 17.86
N LYS A 88 0.94 -18.73 18.87
CA LYS A 88 0.14 -19.49 19.84
C LYS A 88 -1.28 -19.84 19.38
N LYS A 89 -1.79 -19.28 18.28
CA LYS A 89 -3.17 -19.54 17.80
C LYS A 89 -3.25 -20.28 16.46
N MET A 90 -2.13 -20.70 15.89
CA MET A 90 -2.07 -21.13 14.50
C MET A 90 -1.75 -22.61 14.37
N ASP A 91 -2.76 -23.38 13.98
CA ASP A 91 -2.68 -24.79 13.59
C ASP A 91 -2.43 -24.96 12.07
N LYS A 92 -2.61 -23.90 11.27
CA LYS A 92 -2.53 -23.90 9.81
C LYS A 92 -1.88 -22.60 9.30
N SER A 93 -1.41 -22.62 8.06
CA SER A 93 -0.76 -21.49 7.37
C SER A 93 -1.52 -20.16 7.54
N VAL A 94 -0.78 -19.06 7.59
CA VAL A 94 -1.33 -17.70 7.66
C VAL A 94 -1.23 -17.05 6.30
N GLU A 95 -2.30 -16.41 5.86
CA GLU A 95 -2.32 -15.58 4.66
C GLU A 95 -2.69 -14.15 5.06
N VAL A 96 -1.87 -13.20 4.63
CA VAL A 96 -2.07 -11.77 4.88
C VAL A 96 -1.90 -11.02 3.56
N ASP A 97 -2.82 -10.09 3.27
CA ASP A 97 -2.68 -9.13 2.19
C ASP A 97 -2.23 -7.78 2.74
N LEU A 98 -1.16 -7.22 2.18
CA LEU A 98 -0.72 -5.85 2.42
C LEU A 98 -1.03 -5.00 1.20
N VAL A 99 -1.70 -3.87 1.43
CA VAL A 99 -2.04 -2.89 0.41
C VAL A 99 -1.23 -1.63 0.70
N ILE A 100 -0.31 -1.31 -0.21
CA ILE A 100 0.76 -0.35 0.03
C ILE A 100 0.69 0.74 -1.05
N PRO A 101 0.06 1.89 -0.79
CA PRO A 101 0.20 3.05 -1.65
C PRO A 101 1.67 3.50 -1.71
N ILE A 102 2.18 3.64 -2.93
CA ILE A 102 3.55 4.09 -3.21
C ILE A 102 3.46 5.45 -3.89
N ASN A 103 4.23 6.41 -3.38
CA ASN A 103 4.36 7.75 -3.94
C ASN A 103 5.78 7.96 -4.52
N SER A 104 5.89 8.62 -5.68
CA SER A 104 7.16 8.96 -6.34
C SER A 104 7.98 10.04 -5.64
N SER A 105 7.45 10.62 -4.56
CA SER A 105 7.99 11.71 -3.73
C SER A 105 9.49 11.63 -3.44
N PHE A 106 10.07 10.46 -3.62
CA PHE A 106 11.36 10.10 -3.08
C PHE A 106 12.29 9.40 -4.09
N SER A 107 11.95 9.44 -5.38
CA SER A 107 12.82 8.95 -6.46
C SER A 107 14.12 9.76 -6.61
N ASP A 108 14.15 10.99 -6.09
CA ASP A 108 15.35 11.81 -5.91
C ASP A 108 15.59 12.01 -4.41
N PRO A 109 16.61 11.35 -3.83
CA PRO A 109 16.96 11.49 -2.41
C PRO A 109 17.21 12.95 -2.02
N HIS A 110 17.76 13.78 -2.91
CA HIS A 110 18.04 15.17 -2.60
C HIS A 110 16.75 16.01 -2.54
N ALA A 111 15.84 15.81 -3.48
CA ALA A 111 14.54 16.48 -3.48
C ALA A 111 13.65 16.04 -2.30
N ALA A 112 13.69 14.75 -1.95
CA ALA A 112 12.99 14.17 -0.79
C ALA A 112 13.30 14.88 0.53
N PHE A 113 14.58 15.19 0.77
CA PHE A 113 15.03 15.88 1.99
C PHE A 113 14.74 17.39 1.98
N MET A 114 14.65 18.00 0.81
CA MET A 114 14.48 19.45 0.67
C MET A 114 13.02 19.88 0.55
N GLN A 115 12.10 18.96 0.21
CA GLN A 115 10.70 19.24 -0.06
C GLN A 115 9.79 18.19 0.58
N LEU A 116 9.53 18.34 1.88
CA LEU A 116 8.61 17.48 2.63
C LEU A 116 7.20 17.54 2.02
N GLY A 117 6.59 16.36 1.81
CA GLY A 117 5.22 16.22 1.31
C GLY A 117 5.04 16.40 -0.20
N GLN A 118 6.12 16.33 -0.99
CA GLN A 118 6.03 16.42 -2.45
C GLN A 118 6.10 15.07 -3.11
N GLY A 119 5.04 14.71 -3.84
CA GLY A 119 4.95 13.54 -4.70
C GLY A 119 4.50 13.89 -6.10
N THR A 120 5.07 13.23 -7.12
CA THR A 120 4.72 13.45 -8.53
C THR A 120 3.87 12.32 -9.15
N HIS A 121 3.64 11.22 -8.42
CA HIS A 121 2.91 10.07 -8.96
C HIS A 121 2.52 9.07 -7.87
N TRP A 122 1.32 8.51 -7.98
CA TRP A 122 0.82 7.44 -7.13
C TRP A 122 0.75 6.11 -7.88
N SER A 123 1.06 5.03 -7.17
CA SER A 123 0.86 3.65 -7.63
C SER A 123 0.51 2.76 -6.44
N LEU A 124 0.13 1.51 -6.68
CA LEU A 124 -0.15 0.55 -5.62
C LEU A 124 0.77 -0.66 -5.69
N LEU A 125 1.37 -1.03 -4.56
CA LEU A 125 1.97 -2.34 -4.38
C LEU A 125 1.03 -3.21 -3.53
N HIS A 126 0.62 -4.36 -4.07
CA HIS A 126 -0.09 -5.39 -3.33
C HIS A 126 0.89 -6.52 -3.03
N LEU A 127 0.99 -6.91 -1.76
CA LEU A 127 1.83 -8.01 -1.32
C LEU A 127 0.98 -9.01 -0.53
N ARG A 128 0.91 -10.24 -1.03
CA ARG A 128 0.34 -11.39 -0.33
C ARG A 128 1.44 -12.21 0.32
N ILE A 129 1.28 -12.47 1.61
CA ILE A 129 2.25 -13.14 2.45
C ILE A 129 1.61 -14.43 2.96
N CYS A 130 2.20 -15.55 2.57
CA CYS A 130 1.81 -16.87 3.05
C CYS A 130 2.92 -17.38 3.99
N ARG A 131 2.60 -17.59 5.27
CA ARG A 131 3.54 -18.20 6.23
C ARG A 131 3.16 -19.66 6.46
N SER A 132 4.08 -20.57 6.16
CA SER A 132 3.99 -21.97 6.58
C SER A 132 4.66 -22.15 7.93
N LYS A 133 3.91 -22.53 8.97
CA LYS A 133 4.47 -22.82 10.29
C LYS A 133 5.30 -24.10 10.30
N GLU A 134 4.91 -25.11 9.52
CA GLU A 134 5.57 -26.42 9.48
C GLU A 134 7.00 -26.33 8.96
N HIS A 135 7.23 -25.48 7.96
CA HIS A 135 8.55 -25.29 7.35
C HIS A 135 9.21 -23.97 7.77
N ASN A 136 8.51 -23.15 8.58
CA ASN A 136 8.88 -21.78 8.90
C ASN A 136 9.29 -20.98 7.64
N THR A 137 8.54 -21.15 6.55
CA THR A 137 8.81 -20.48 5.27
C THR A 137 7.82 -19.35 5.04
N PHE A 138 8.27 -18.35 4.28
CA PHE A 138 7.45 -17.25 3.81
C PHE A 138 7.43 -17.30 2.29
N ASP A 139 6.24 -17.43 1.72
CA ASP A 139 6.00 -17.27 0.30
C ASP A 139 5.37 -15.89 0.08
N LEU A 140 6.04 -15.09 -0.75
CA LEU A 140 5.66 -13.72 -1.03
C LEU A 140 5.25 -13.60 -2.49
N HIS A 141 4.01 -13.14 -2.70
CA HIS A 141 3.48 -12.82 -4.02
C HIS A 141 3.18 -11.33 -4.07
N HIS A 142 3.75 -10.63 -5.05
CA HIS A 142 3.54 -9.20 -5.19
C HIS A 142 3.04 -8.84 -6.58
N VAL A 143 2.24 -7.77 -6.64
CA VAL A 143 1.82 -7.14 -7.89
C VAL A 143 1.94 -5.63 -7.72
N HIS A 144 2.66 -4.99 -8.63
CA HIS A 144 2.74 -3.54 -8.71
C HIS A 144 1.76 -3.03 -9.78
N TYR A 145 0.82 -2.20 -9.34
CA TYR A 145 -0.16 -1.55 -10.19
C TYR A 145 0.22 -0.09 -10.36
N ASP A 146 0.62 0.26 -11.58
CA ASP A 146 1.00 1.62 -11.95
C ASP A 146 0.20 2.07 -13.16
N SER A 147 -0.60 3.14 -13.00
CA SER A 147 -1.39 3.72 -14.08
C SER A 147 -0.53 4.50 -15.08
N SER A 148 0.70 4.88 -14.71
CA SER A 148 1.63 5.54 -15.62
C SER A 148 2.10 4.56 -16.70
N PRO A 149 2.13 4.98 -17.98
CA PRO A 149 2.77 4.21 -19.04
C PRO A 149 4.28 4.02 -18.82
N ARG A 150 4.90 4.82 -17.96
CA ARG A 150 6.35 4.79 -17.69
C ARG A 150 6.72 3.93 -16.48
N ASN A 151 5.74 3.37 -15.77
CA ASN A 151 5.93 2.68 -14.49
C ASN A 151 6.77 3.54 -13.52
N SER A 152 6.33 4.78 -13.30
CA SER A 152 7.10 5.83 -12.62
C SER A 152 7.55 5.42 -11.21
N ASN A 153 6.80 4.54 -10.53
CA ASN A 153 7.07 4.12 -9.15
C ASN A 153 7.69 2.72 -9.03
N LEU A 154 8.04 2.08 -10.14
CA LEU A 154 8.65 0.74 -10.11
C LEU A 154 9.93 0.69 -9.25
N PRO A 155 10.90 1.63 -9.36
CA PRO A 155 12.09 1.59 -8.53
C PRO A 155 11.79 1.66 -7.03
N THR A 156 10.86 2.52 -6.62
CA THR A 156 10.44 2.66 -5.22
C THR A 156 9.73 1.39 -4.73
N ALA A 157 8.86 0.79 -5.56
CA ALA A 157 8.20 -0.47 -5.22
C ALA A 157 9.20 -1.63 -5.11
N THR A 158 10.20 -1.70 -5.98
CA THR A 158 11.28 -2.70 -5.90
C THR A 158 12.11 -2.52 -4.64
N SER A 159 12.55 -1.30 -4.34
CA SER A 159 13.35 -1.02 -3.14
C SER A 159 12.56 -1.33 -1.86
N PHE A 160 11.25 -1.01 -1.83
CA PHE A 160 10.38 -1.41 -0.73
C PHE A 160 10.36 -2.94 -0.56
N LEU A 161 10.18 -3.71 -1.63
CA LEU A 161 10.15 -5.17 -1.57
C LEU A 161 11.47 -5.77 -1.07
N GLU A 162 12.60 -5.19 -1.49
CA GLU A 162 13.93 -5.61 -1.01
C GLU A 162 14.07 -5.39 0.50
N THR A 163 13.78 -4.19 1.00
CA THR A 163 13.82 -3.89 2.44
C THR A 163 12.82 -4.73 3.23
N PHE A 164 11.62 -4.93 2.69
CA PHE A 164 10.58 -5.73 3.31
C PHE A 164 11.02 -7.21 3.46
N ASN A 165 11.66 -7.77 2.43
CA ASN A 165 12.22 -9.12 2.48
C ASN A 165 13.31 -9.22 3.56
N GLN A 166 14.23 -8.26 3.61
CA GLN A 166 15.25 -8.21 4.67
C GLN A 166 14.62 -8.09 6.06
N SER A 167 13.53 -7.34 6.17
CA SER A 167 12.82 -7.19 7.42
C SER A 167 12.20 -8.49 7.92
N ILE A 168 11.66 -9.33 7.02
CA ILE A 168 11.19 -10.68 7.38
C ILE A 168 12.37 -11.54 7.86
N VAL A 169 13.49 -11.54 7.13
CA VAL A 169 14.68 -12.32 7.49
C VAL A 169 15.21 -11.89 8.87
N ALA A 170 15.28 -10.59 9.14
CA ALA A 170 15.70 -10.05 10.42
C ALA A 170 14.73 -10.41 11.57
N ALA A 171 13.42 -10.41 11.30
CA ALA A 171 12.41 -10.72 12.31
C ALA A 171 12.35 -12.20 12.70
N TYR A 172 12.54 -13.12 11.75
CA TYR A 172 12.27 -14.56 11.92
C TYR A 172 13.50 -15.48 11.81
N GLY A 173 14.67 -14.95 11.40
CA GLY A 173 15.95 -15.65 11.37
C GLY A 173 16.05 -16.70 10.27
N HIS A 174 16.99 -16.53 9.32
CA HIS A 174 17.37 -17.46 8.23
C HIS A 174 16.25 -18.35 7.65
N THR A 175 15.05 -17.80 7.49
CA THR A 175 13.95 -18.43 6.77
C THR A 175 14.17 -18.26 5.29
N SER A 176 13.97 -19.31 4.48
CA SER A 176 13.90 -19.15 3.03
C SER A 176 12.67 -18.31 2.70
N VAL A 177 12.89 -17.08 2.23
CA VAL A 177 11.84 -16.22 1.67
C VAL A 177 11.77 -16.51 0.18
N ASN A 178 10.72 -17.19 -0.26
CA ASN A 178 10.47 -17.41 -1.67
C ASN A 178 9.67 -16.23 -2.20
N SER A 179 10.36 -15.28 -2.82
CA SER A 179 9.71 -14.22 -3.58
C SER A 179 9.49 -14.72 -5.01
N SER A 180 8.24 -14.91 -5.41
CA SER A 180 7.90 -15.19 -6.81
C SER A 180 7.14 -14.03 -7.42
N THR A 181 7.64 -13.56 -8.55
CA THR A 181 6.88 -12.72 -9.47
C THR A 181 5.94 -13.67 -10.22
N GLU A 182 4.76 -13.91 -9.62
CA GLU A 182 3.69 -14.84 -10.04
C GLU A 182 3.97 -16.35 -9.93
N MET A 183 3.24 -17.04 -9.03
CA MET A 183 2.76 -18.42 -9.24
C MET A 183 1.48 -18.68 -8.43
N SER A 184 0.41 -18.99 -9.17
CA SER A 184 -0.98 -19.19 -8.73
C SER A 184 -1.19 -20.36 -7.76
N MET A 185 -1.95 -20.11 -6.68
CA MET A 185 -2.87 -21.08 -6.03
C MET A 185 -4.14 -20.36 -5.54
N SER A 186 -4.66 -19.47 -6.38
CA SER A 186 -5.98 -18.82 -6.39
C SER A 186 -5.83 -17.55 -7.25
N PRO A 187 -6.80 -17.20 -8.12
CA PRO A 187 -6.60 -16.06 -8.99
C PRO A 187 -6.58 -14.80 -8.11
N LEU A 188 -5.41 -14.19 -7.97
CA LEU A 188 -5.33 -12.76 -7.69
C LEU A 188 -6.31 -12.05 -8.64
N PRO A 189 -7.03 -11.00 -8.20
CA PRO A 189 -7.97 -10.30 -9.06
C PRO A 189 -7.25 -9.90 -10.34
N THR A 190 -7.55 -10.65 -11.39
CA THR A 190 -6.78 -10.64 -12.62
C THR A 190 -7.37 -9.50 -13.40
N PHE A 191 -6.71 -8.34 -13.33
CA PHE A 191 -6.89 -7.35 -14.39
C PHE A 191 -6.49 -8.07 -15.67
N THR A 192 -7.43 -8.24 -16.60
CA THR A 192 -7.23 -9.06 -17.80
C THR A 192 -6.02 -8.65 -18.64
N SER A 193 -5.48 -7.45 -18.40
CA SER A 193 -4.04 -7.21 -18.29
C SER A 193 -3.83 -5.92 -17.48
N SER A 194 -2.98 -5.92 -16.44
CA SER A 194 -2.61 -4.67 -15.75
C SER A 194 -2.00 -3.64 -16.71
N GLU A 195 -1.45 -4.10 -17.84
CA GLU A 195 -1.00 -3.27 -18.95
C GLU A 195 -2.11 -2.43 -19.62
N SER A 196 -3.38 -2.83 -19.51
CA SER A 196 -4.50 -2.16 -20.21
C SER A 196 -5.13 -0.99 -19.44
N ILE A 197 -4.94 -0.90 -18.12
CA ILE A 197 -5.56 0.14 -17.30
C ILE A 197 -4.51 1.22 -16.98
N LYS A 198 -4.33 2.12 -17.94
CA LYS A 198 -3.41 3.27 -17.84
C LYS A 198 -4.18 4.57 -17.79
N GLN A 199 -3.62 5.54 -17.07
CA GLN A 199 -4.13 6.91 -17.10
C GLN A 199 -3.77 7.56 -18.43
N SER A 200 -4.66 8.42 -18.94
CA SER A 200 -4.42 9.24 -20.12
C SER A 200 -4.07 10.69 -19.78
N ASP A 201 -4.19 11.07 -18.51
CA ASP A 201 -3.90 12.41 -17.98
C ASP A 201 -2.71 12.39 -16.99
N GLY A 202 -2.33 13.57 -16.51
CA GLY A 202 -1.18 13.76 -15.63
C GLY A 202 -1.50 13.84 -14.13
N TRP A 203 -2.75 13.62 -13.70
CA TRP A 203 -3.19 13.92 -12.32
C TRP A 203 -3.99 12.78 -11.67
N SER A 204 -4.59 11.89 -12.46
CA SER A 204 -5.49 10.84 -11.97
C SER A 204 -4.80 9.66 -11.30
N CYS A 205 -3.47 9.63 -11.20
CA CYS A 205 -2.70 8.52 -10.59
C CYS A 205 -3.19 8.12 -9.19
N GLY A 206 -3.58 9.09 -8.36
CA GLY A 206 -4.19 8.83 -7.05
C GLY A 206 -5.50 8.07 -7.17
N TRP A 207 -6.38 8.49 -8.08
CA TRP A 207 -7.65 7.81 -8.34
C TRP A 207 -7.48 6.39 -8.87
N TYR A 208 -6.53 6.16 -9.77
CA TYR A 208 -6.19 4.81 -10.22
C TYR A 208 -5.65 3.94 -9.07
N THR A 209 -4.85 4.52 -8.18
CA THR A 209 -4.37 3.83 -6.97
C THR A 209 -5.52 3.39 -6.08
N LEU A 210 -6.52 4.27 -5.85
CA LEU A 210 -7.74 3.93 -5.11
C LEU A 210 -8.55 2.81 -5.81
N PHE A 211 -8.66 2.89 -7.14
CA PHE A 211 -9.33 1.86 -7.94
C PHE A 211 -8.64 0.50 -7.82
N PHE A 212 -7.31 0.45 -7.94
CA PHE A 212 -6.56 -0.79 -7.77
C PHE A 212 -6.72 -1.35 -6.36
N ALA A 213 -6.59 -0.51 -5.34
CA ALA A 213 -6.71 -0.93 -3.94
C ALA A 213 -8.10 -1.52 -3.67
N ARG A 214 -9.15 -0.82 -4.09
CA ARG A 214 -10.52 -1.30 -3.99
C ARG A 214 -10.72 -2.65 -4.67
N THR A 215 -10.17 -2.82 -5.87
CA THR A 215 -10.31 -4.05 -6.66
C THR A 215 -9.63 -5.23 -5.97
N VAL A 216 -8.43 -5.00 -5.43
CA VAL A 216 -7.65 -5.98 -4.67
C VAL A 216 -8.36 -6.35 -3.36
N ILE A 217 -8.70 -5.36 -2.54
CA ILE A 217 -9.28 -5.55 -1.20
C ILE A 217 -10.63 -6.27 -1.27
N LEU A 218 -11.49 -5.87 -2.21
CA LEU A 218 -12.81 -6.47 -2.36
C LEU A 218 -12.78 -7.76 -3.20
N ASN A 219 -11.61 -8.12 -3.76
CA ASN A 219 -11.43 -9.24 -4.68
C ASN A 219 -12.49 -9.28 -5.79
N VAL A 220 -12.75 -8.11 -6.39
CA VAL A 220 -13.74 -7.96 -7.46
C VAL A 220 -13.06 -7.84 -8.80
N SER A 221 -13.51 -8.56 -9.82
CA SER A 221 -13.03 -8.32 -11.18
C SER A 221 -13.69 -7.04 -11.72
N GLN A 222 -12.90 -5.98 -11.95
CA GLN A 222 -13.34 -4.80 -12.69
C GLN A 222 -12.47 -4.56 -13.92
N PRO A 223 -13.04 -4.68 -15.14
CA PRO A 223 -12.26 -4.59 -16.37
C PRO A 223 -11.92 -3.15 -16.77
N SER A 224 -12.53 -2.14 -16.14
CA SER A 224 -12.40 -0.74 -16.55
C SER A 224 -12.45 0.22 -15.36
N PHE A 225 -11.66 1.28 -15.46
CA PHE A 225 -11.68 2.41 -14.53
C PHE A 225 -12.88 3.33 -14.82
N ASP A 226 -13.65 3.66 -13.78
CA ASP A 226 -14.77 4.62 -13.82
C ASP A 226 -14.59 5.62 -12.66
N LEU A 227 -14.08 6.80 -13.00
CA LEU A 227 -13.79 7.86 -12.02
C LEU A 227 -15.05 8.34 -11.30
N ASN A 228 -16.17 8.53 -12.01
CA ASN A 228 -17.40 9.05 -11.42
C ASN A 228 -17.95 8.07 -10.38
N LYS A 229 -17.93 6.78 -10.70
CA LYS A 229 -18.34 5.74 -9.75
C LYS A 229 -17.46 5.72 -8.52
N LEU A 230 -16.13 5.80 -8.70
CA LEU A 230 -15.17 5.79 -7.61
C LEU A 230 -15.27 7.03 -6.71
N GLN A 231 -15.46 8.22 -7.32
CA GLN A 231 -15.69 9.48 -6.60
C GLN A 231 -16.97 9.41 -5.75
N ASN A 232 -18.08 8.94 -6.32
CA ASN A 232 -19.33 8.77 -5.58
C ASN A 232 -19.18 7.80 -4.41
N GLU A 233 -18.43 6.71 -4.61
CA GLU A 233 -18.12 5.76 -3.53
C GLU A 233 -17.28 6.43 -2.44
N PHE A 234 -16.24 7.19 -2.80
CA PHE A 234 -15.43 7.94 -1.83
C PHE A 234 -16.29 8.93 -1.04
N LEU A 235 -17.10 9.75 -1.71
CA LEU A 235 -18.02 10.67 -1.04
C LEU A 235 -18.97 9.94 -0.07
N SER A 236 -19.41 8.73 -0.41
CA SER A 236 -20.22 7.92 0.50
C SER A 236 -19.47 7.51 1.78
N TYR A 237 -18.18 7.19 1.69
CA TYR A 237 -17.34 6.91 2.85
C TYR A 237 -17.09 8.15 3.71
N LEU A 238 -16.84 9.31 3.09
CA LEU A 238 -16.67 10.57 3.81
C LEU A 238 -17.92 10.93 4.62
N LEU A 239 -19.11 10.75 4.03
CA LEU A 239 -20.38 10.95 4.73
C LEU A 239 -20.62 9.93 5.84
N LYS A 240 -20.29 8.65 5.58
CA LYS A 240 -20.44 7.57 6.57
C LYS A 240 -19.58 7.78 7.81
N TYR A 241 -18.38 8.32 7.64
CA TYR A 241 -17.38 8.51 8.69
C TYR A 241 -17.16 9.99 9.05
N LYS A 242 -18.18 10.84 8.85
CA LYS A 242 -18.13 12.25 9.22
C LYS A 242 -18.06 12.43 10.75
N VAL A 243 -17.26 13.40 11.21
CA VAL A 243 -17.08 13.76 12.62
C VAL A 243 -17.92 14.98 13.01
#